data_AF-A0A2T2SSQ5-F1
#
_entry.id   AF-A0A2T2SSQ5-F1
#
_cell.length_a   1.000
_cell.length_b   1.000
_cell.length_c   1.000
_cell.angle_alpha   90.00
_cell.angle_beta   90.00
_cell.angle_gamma   90.00
#
_symmetry.space_group_name_H-M   'P 1'
#
loop_
_entity.id
_entity.type
_entity.pdbx_description
1 polymer ?
#
loop_
_entity_poly.entity_id
_entity_poly.type
_entity_poly.pdbx_seq_one_letter_code
_entity_poly.pdbx_strand_id
1 'polypeptide(L)' 'MTDSPHPHIPEELPVEGIDLGDMISQVVEANKALARFDGHLEGIQNPRVLLSPLM' A
#
# COMPACT_ATOMS: atom_id res chain seq x y z
N MET A 1 25.09 -8.04 31.79
CA MET A 1 23.71 -7.53 31.68
C MET A 1 23.34 -7.58 30.21
N THR A 2 22.46 -8.50 29.83
CA THR A 2 22.03 -8.74 28.44
C THR A 2 20.93 -7.75 28.10
N ASP A 3 21.26 -6.78 27.26
CA ASP A 3 20.30 -5.82 26.70
C ASP A 3 19.44 -6.55 25.66
N SER A 4 18.22 -6.95 26.05
CA SER A 4 17.26 -7.59 25.13
C SER A 4 16.38 -6.50 24.53
N PRO A 5 16.15 -6.46 23.20
CA PRO A 5 15.33 -5.42 22.61
C PRO A 5 13.91 -5.54 23.14
N HIS A 6 13.42 -4.47 23.77
CA HIS A 6 12.03 -4.38 24.17
C HIS A 6 11.13 -4.33 22.92
N PRO A 7 9.96 -5.03 22.93
CA PRO A 7 9.04 -5.00 21.81
C PRO A 7 8.51 -3.58 21.59
N HIS A 8 8.39 -3.19 20.31
CA HIS A 8 7.81 -1.90 19.96
C HIS A 8 6.32 -1.87 20.33
N ILE A 9 5.92 -0.84 21.07
CA ILE A 9 4.51 -0.55 21.38
C ILE A 9 4.03 0.44 20.32
N PRO A 10 3.05 0.08 19.49
CA PRO A 10 2.56 0.96 18.42
C PRO A 10 1.80 2.16 19.01
N GLU A 11 1.84 3.27 18.29
CA GLU A 11 1.07 4.46 18.61
C GLU A 11 -0.43 4.23 18.32
N GLU A 12 -1.29 4.91 19.08
CA GLU A 12 -2.72 4.92 18.81
C GLU A 12 -3.03 5.78 17.57
N LEU A 13 -4.02 5.36 16.78
CA LEU A 13 -4.44 6.10 15.60
C LEU A 13 -5.45 7.21 15.98
N PRO A 14 -5.40 8.37 15.32
CA PRO A 14 -4.45 8.74 14.26
C PRO A 14 -3.06 9.08 14.83
N VAL A 15 -2.01 8.64 14.13
CA VAL A 15 -0.62 8.96 14.48
C VAL A 15 -0.43 10.48 14.46
N GLU A 16 0.06 11.04 15.56
CA GLU A 16 0.34 12.46 15.66
C GLU A 16 1.62 12.83 14.91
N GLY A 17 1.67 14.02 14.32
CA GLY A 17 2.88 14.53 13.65
C GLY A 17 3.15 13.95 12.26
N ILE A 18 2.23 13.17 11.68
CA ILE A 18 2.29 12.86 10.24
C ILE A 18 1.98 14.12 9.43
N ASP A 19 2.97 14.60 8.66
CA ASP A 19 2.75 15.61 7.64
C ASP A 19 2.12 14.97 6.40
N LEU A 20 0.79 14.98 6.37
CA LEU A 20 0.03 14.48 5.23
C LEU A 20 0.32 15.28 3.95
N GLY A 21 0.68 16.56 4.06
CA GLY A 21 0.99 17.45 2.94
C GLY A 21 2.20 16.95 2.15
N ASP A 22 3.27 16.60 2.86
CA ASP A 22 4.49 16.04 2.27
C ASP A 22 4.23 14.67 1.60
N MET A 23 3.24 13.92 2.08
CA MET A 23 2.87 12.62 1.54
C MET A 23 1.96 12.69 0.30
N ILE A 24 1.33 13.85 0.00
CA ILE A 24 0.34 13.98 -1.07
C ILE A 24 0.86 13.42 -2.39
N SER A 25 2.10 13.78 -2.76
CA SER A 25 2.68 13.32 -4.03
C SER A 25 2.81 11.79 -4.09
N GLN A 26 3.24 11.16 -3.00
CA GLN A 26 3.39 9.71 -2.93
C GLN A 26 2.03 9.00 -2.98
N VAL A 27 1.03 9.53 -2.27
CA VAL A 27 -0.34 9.02 -2.28
C VAL A 27 -0.96 9.13 -3.68
N VAL A 28 -0.74 10.25 -4.37
CA VAL A 28 -1.21 10.45 -5.73
C VAL A 28 -0.58 9.45 -6.70
N GLU A 29 0.74 9.25 -6.64
CA GLU A 29 1.42 8.29 -7.52
C GLU A 29 0.97 6.84 -7.25
N ALA A 30 0.79 6.47 -5.98
CA ALA A 30 0.24 5.17 -5.60
C ALA A 30 -1.17 4.97 -6.16
N ASN A 31 -2.05 5.97 -5.99
CA ASN A 31 -3.42 5.92 -6.51
C ASN A 31 -3.46 5.84 -8.05
N LYS A 32 -2.58 6.55 -8.75
CA LYS A 32 -2.47 6.46 -10.22
C LYS A 32 -2.05 5.07 -10.66
N ALA A 33 -1.10 4.45 -9.98
CA ALA A 33 -0.65 3.09 -10.30
C ALA A 33 -1.80 2.08 -10.13
N LEU A 34 -2.58 2.21 -9.06
CA LEU A 34 -3.75 1.38 -8.82
C LEU A 34 -4.83 1.59 -9.90
N ALA A 35 -5.22 2.84 -10.15
CA ALA A 35 -6.22 3.17 -11.17
C ALA A 35 -5.80 2.69 -12.57
N ARG A 36 -4.50 2.76 -12.88
CA ARG A 36 -3.96 2.19 -14.11
C ARG A 36 -4.20 0.69 -14.14
N PHE A 37 -3.83 -0.04 -13.10
CA PHE A 37 -4.03 -1.49 -13.03
C PHE A 37 -5.51 -1.85 -13.20
N ASP A 38 -6.42 -1.17 -12.52
CA ASP A 38 -7.86 -1.38 -12.63
C ASP A 38 -8.35 -1.18 -14.08
N GLY A 39 -7.93 -0.10 -14.74
CA GLY A 39 -8.24 0.12 -16.16
C GLY A 39 -7.68 -0.95 -17.09
N HIS A 40 -6.55 -1.59 -16.74
CA HIS A 40 -6.05 -2.74 -17.51
C HIS A 40 -6.93 -3.97 -17.29
N LEU A 41 -7.41 -4.22 -16.06
CA LEU A 41 -8.31 -5.33 -15.76
C LEU A 41 -9.64 -5.22 -16.52
N GLU A 42 -10.23 -4.03 -16.58
CA GLU A 42 -11.50 -3.79 -17.29
C GLU A 42 -11.42 -4.11 -18.79
N GLY A 43 -10.24 -3.97 -19.39
CA GLY A 43 -9.99 -4.29 -20.80
C GLY A 43 -9.81 -5.78 -21.11
N ILE A 44 -9.68 -6.64 -20.10
CA ILE A 44 -9.42 -8.08 -20.28
C ILE A 44 -10.75 -8.83 -20.38
N GLN A 45 -10.96 -9.56 -21.48
CA GLN A 45 -12.18 -10.35 -21.71
C GLN A 45 -12.44 -11.42 -20.63
N ASN A 46 -11.37 -11.98 -20.04
CA ASN A 46 -11.47 -12.89 -18.90
C ASN A 46 -10.43 -12.53 -17.82
N PRO A 47 -10.76 -11.63 -16.87
CA PRO A 47 -9.81 -11.14 -15.87
C PRO A 47 -9.32 -12.24 -14.91
N ARG A 48 -10.01 -13.39 -14.84
CA ARG A 48 -9.56 -14.55 -14.06
C ARG A 48 -8.22 -15.13 -14.54
N VAL A 49 -7.77 -14.80 -15.75
CA VAL A 49 -6.44 -15.17 -16.24
C VAL A 49 -5.31 -14.52 -15.42
N LEU A 50 -5.55 -13.36 -14.80
CA LEU A 50 -4.56 -12.74 -13.91
C LEU A 50 -4.61 -13.27 -12.48
N LEU A 51 -5.64 -14.06 -12.15
CA LEU A 51 -5.78 -14.75 -10.87
C LEU A 51 -5.39 -16.23 -10.95
N SER A 52 -4.98 -16.72 -12.14
CA SER A 52 -4.35 -18.04 -12.19
C SER A 52 -2.98 -17.93 -11.53
N PRO A 53 -2.62 -18.85 -10.63
CA PRO A 53 -1.28 -18.90 -10.08
C PRO A 53 -0.27 -18.82 -11.22
N LEU A 54 0.76 -17.97 -11.08
CA LEU A 54 1.97 -18.08 -11.88
C LEU A 54 2.67 -19.38 -11.46
N MET A 55 2.15 -20.53 -11.89
CA MET A 55 2.78 -21.84 -11.76
C MET A 55 3.03 -22.43 -13.14
#